data_AF-A0AAD2EF21-F1
#
_entry.id   AF-A0AAD2EF21-F1
#
_cell.length_a   1.000
_cell.length_b   1.000
_cell.length_c   1.000
_cell.angle_alpha   90.00
_cell.angle_beta   90.00
_cell.angle_gamma   90.00
#
_symmetry.space_group_name_H-M   'P 1'
#
loop_
_entity.id
_entity.type
_entity.pdbx_description
1 polymer ?
#
loop_
_entity_poly.entity_id
_entity_poly.type
_entity_poly.pdbx_seq_one_letter_code
_entity_poly.pdbx_strand_id
1 'polypeptide(L)'
;MDNQDIDALQRLVPKLVNDPTLLSDPLIDFFCDYIESLGGKIPESAWDTEAGTQHSWAVDTCDYRDETEDATGSCNVQEEEEEEPEIVESDIELDESYVVEPDNDPPQKMGDSSIEVTAENRNASQEAEIQAMKAIYDEEKLEEAVEHLTVAIRQFCLTLNQP
;
A
#
# COMPACT_ATOMS: atom_id res chain seq x y z
N MET A 1 -3.13 17.70 14.69
CA MET A 1 -4.42 17.92 14.01
C MET A 1 -4.42 19.34 13.56
N ASP A 2 -4.25 19.50 12.26
CA ASP A 2 -4.24 20.79 11.61
C ASP A 2 -5.68 21.21 11.30
N ASN A 3 -5.93 22.50 11.05
CA ASN A 3 -7.30 22.97 10.77
C ASN A 3 -7.94 22.27 9.56
N GLN A 4 -7.13 21.83 8.60
CA GLN A 4 -7.60 21.08 7.43
C GLN A 4 -8.17 19.71 7.82
N ASP A 5 -7.54 19.01 8.77
CA ASP A 5 -8.02 17.72 9.27
C ASP A 5 -9.37 17.89 9.99
N ILE A 6 -9.50 18.98 10.75
CA ILE A 6 -10.74 19.31 11.47
C ILE A 6 -11.87 19.64 10.50
N ASP A 7 -11.60 20.44 9.47
CA ASP A 7 -12.57 20.77 8.43
C ASP A 7 -13.00 19.54 7.62
N ALA A 8 -12.07 18.61 7.35
CA ALA A 8 -12.36 17.35 6.69
C ALA A 8 -13.28 16.47 7.56
N LEU A 9 -12.97 16.35 8.85
CA LEU A 9 -13.79 15.58 9.80
C LEU A 9 -15.20 16.17 9.93
N GLN A 10 -15.32 17.50 10.01
CA GLN A 10 -16.62 18.18 10.05
C GLN A 10 -17.48 17.92 8.81
N ARG A 11 -16.87 17.75 7.63
CA ARG A 11 -17.59 17.39 6.39
C ARG A 11 -17.97 15.92 6.31
N LEU A 12 -17.26 15.04 7.01
CA LEU A 12 -17.49 13.60 6.99
C LEU A 12 -18.73 13.22 7.81
N VAL A 13 -18.93 13.82 8.98
CA VAL A 13 -20.10 13.56 9.85
C VAL A 13 -21.45 13.66 9.13
N PRO A 14 -21.78 14.76 8.41
CA PRO A 14 -23.06 14.86 7.71
C PRO A 14 -23.18 13.84 6.56
N LYS A 15 -22.08 13.36 5.98
CA LYS A 15 -22.13 12.31 4.95
C LYS A 15 -22.54 10.97 5.57
N LEU A 16 -21.95 10.60 6.71
CA LEU A 16 -22.32 9.39 7.44
C LEU A 16 -23.78 9.40 7.92
N VAL A 17 -24.32 10.57 8.25
CA VAL A 17 -25.74 10.71 8.63
C VAL A 17 -26.68 10.52 7.44
N ASN A 18 -26.29 10.99 6.26
CA ASN A 18 -27.10 10.84 5.05
C ASN A 18 -26.96 9.45 4.42
N ASP A 19 -25.79 8.83 4.56
CA ASP A 19 -25.47 7.54 3.98
C ASP A 19 -24.66 6.68 4.99
N PRO A 20 -25.34 5.79 5.74
CA PRO A 20 -24.71 4.94 6.74
C PRO A 20 -23.91 3.77 6.13
N THR A 21 -24.04 3.50 4.83
CA THR A 21 -23.30 2.42 4.15
C THR A 21 -21.80 2.68 4.07
N LEU A 22 -21.38 3.94 4.20
CA LEU A 22 -19.97 4.30 4.27
C LEU A 22 -19.26 3.69 5.49
N LEU A 23 -19.99 3.36 6.56
CA LEU A 23 -19.46 2.68 7.75
C LEU A 23 -19.08 1.21 7.49
N SER A 24 -19.44 0.65 6.32
CA SER A 24 -19.04 -0.69 5.89
C SER A 24 -17.63 -0.74 5.27
N ASP A 25 -17.03 0.42 4.99
CA ASP A 25 -15.71 0.48 4.33
C ASP A 25 -14.60 0.02 5.30
N PRO A 26 -13.78 -0.99 4.93
CA PRO A 26 -12.67 -1.48 5.75
C PRO A 26 -11.67 -0.38 6.18
N LEU A 27 -11.58 0.73 5.44
CA LEU A 27 -10.67 1.83 5.74
C LEU A 27 -11.10 2.65 6.97
N ILE A 28 -12.38 2.61 7.37
CA ILE A 28 -12.90 3.37 8.50
C ILE A 28 -13.44 2.51 9.65
N ASP A 29 -13.17 1.20 9.63
CA ASP A 29 -13.61 0.26 10.66
C ASP A 29 -13.15 0.64 12.07
N PHE A 30 -11.95 1.23 12.19
CA PHE A 30 -11.43 1.77 13.46
C PHE A 30 -12.33 2.85 14.08
N PHE A 31 -13.10 3.58 13.26
CA PHE A 31 -14.04 4.59 13.71
C PHE A 31 -15.33 3.95 14.24
N CYS A 32 -15.75 2.82 13.67
CA CYS A 32 -16.83 1.99 14.17
C CYS A 32 -16.47 1.43 15.56
N ASP A 33 -15.29 0.82 15.72
CA ASP A 33 -14.77 0.36 17.01
C ASP A 33 -14.76 1.47 18.07
N TYR A 34 -14.36 2.68 17.68
CA TYR A 34 -14.36 3.83 18.55
C TYR A 34 -15.78 4.20 19.01
N ILE A 35 -16.77 4.22 18.11
CA ILE A 35 -18.17 4.48 18.45
C ILE A 35 -18.71 3.42 19.41
N GLU A 36 -18.42 2.15 19.18
CA GLU A 36 -18.84 1.05 20.05
C GLU A 36 -18.18 1.12 21.43
N SER A 37 -16.91 1.53 21.50
CA SER A 37 -16.21 1.74 22.78
C SER A 37 -16.88 2.82 23.65
N LEU A 38 -17.54 3.79 23.02
CA LEU A 38 -18.34 4.83 23.69
C LEU A 38 -19.77 4.36 24.02
N GLY A 39 -20.12 3.11 23.70
CA GLY A 39 -21.46 2.55 23.86
C GLY A 39 -22.45 3.01 22.80
N GLY A 40 -21.97 3.56 21.68
CA GLY A 40 -22.79 3.88 20.52
C GLY A 40 -23.25 2.61 19.80
N LYS A 41 -24.41 2.68 19.14
CA LYS A 41 -24.91 1.61 18.27
C LYS A 41 -24.84 2.07 16.83
N ILE A 42 -24.20 1.29 15.98
CA ILE A 42 -24.12 1.55 14.54
C ILE A 42 -25.39 0.97 13.87
N PRO A 43 -25.95 1.62 12.83
CA PRO A 43 -27.17 1.14 12.18
C PRO A 43 -26.96 -0.15 11.38
N GLU A 44 -27.91 -1.09 11.39
CA GLU A 44 -27.84 -2.35 10.63
C GLU A 44 -27.57 -2.15 9.13
N SER A 45 -28.04 -1.03 8.57
CA SER A 45 -27.77 -0.60 7.19
C SER A 45 -26.28 -0.38 6.87
N ALA A 46 -25.41 -0.29 7.88
CA ALA A 46 -23.95 -0.24 7.74
C ALA A 46 -23.30 -1.64 7.60
N TRP A 47 -24.07 -2.71 7.70
CA TRP A 47 -23.56 -4.08 7.51
C TRP A 47 -24.47 -4.91 6.60
N ASP A 48 -25.50 -4.31 6.01
CA ASP A 48 -26.32 -4.93 4.97
C ASP A 48 -25.50 -5.03 3.66
N THR A 49 -24.52 -5.94 3.67
CA THR A 49 -24.09 -6.60 2.45
C THR A 49 -25.04 -7.78 2.27
N GLU A 50 -25.96 -7.65 1.34
CA GLU A 50 -26.73 -8.78 0.85
C GLU A 50 -25.72 -9.85 0.38
N ALA A 51 -25.72 -11.00 1.06
CA ALA A 51 -24.83 -12.17 0.94
C ALA A 51 -23.68 -12.22 1.95
N GLY A 52 -23.87 -13.11 2.94
CA GLY A 52 -22.95 -13.35 4.04
C GLY A 52 -21.54 -13.71 3.61
N THR A 53 -20.57 -13.17 4.33
CA THR A 53 -19.28 -13.78 4.53
C THR A 53 -18.88 -13.49 5.96
N GLN A 54 -19.03 -14.50 6.80
CA GLN A 54 -18.36 -14.54 8.10
C GLN A 54 -16.86 -14.63 7.83
N HIS A 55 -16.16 -13.49 7.73
CA HIS A 55 -14.71 -13.50 7.76
C HIS A 55 -14.25 -13.52 9.22
N SER A 56 -14.38 -14.69 9.84
CA SER A 56 -13.57 -15.05 11.00
C SER A 56 -12.15 -15.23 10.49
N TRP A 57 -11.38 -14.13 10.47
CA TRP A 57 -9.94 -14.22 10.49
C TRP A 57 -9.58 -14.63 11.93
N ALA A 58 -9.56 -15.94 12.18
CA ALA A 58 -8.83 -16.45 13.32
C ALA A 58 -7.36 -16.15 13.04
N VAL A 59 -6.83 -15.05 13.60
CA VAL A 59 -5.38 -14.91 13.69
C VAL A 59 -4.90 -15.97 14.67
N ASP A 60 -4.35 -17.03 14.13
CA ASP A 60 -3.54 -17.95 14.89
C ASP A 60 -2.30 -17.16 15.33
N THR A 61 -2.24 -16.87 16.62
CA THR A 61 -1.11 -16.23 17.26
C THR A 61 0.06 -17.20 17.23
N CYS A 62 0.89 -17.13 16.19
CA CYS A 62 2.18 -17.80 16.17
C CYS A 62 3.14 -17.07 17.13
N ASP A 63 3.07 -17.50 18.39
CA ASP A 63 4.05 -17.22 19.44
C ASP A 63 5.43 -17.74 18.99
N TYR A 64 6.35 -16.82 18.72
CA TYR A 64 7.75 -17.13 18.43
C TYR A 64 8.43 -17.58 19.73
N ARG A 65 8.33 -18.89 20.01
CA ARG A 65 9.12 -19.51 21.08
C ARG A 65 10.29 -20.29 20.47
N ASP A 66 11.45 -19.64 20.56
CA ASP A 66 12.79 -20.23 20.49
C ASP A 66 12.91 -21.39 21.50
N GLU A 67 13.30 -22.59 21.06
CA GLU A 67 14.14 -23.57 21.77
C GLU A 67 14.22 -24.91 20.98
N THR A 68 15.42 -25.14 20.46
CA THR A 68 16.17 -26.40 20.23
C THR A 68 15.49 -27.77 20.01
N GLU A 69 16.06 -28.47 19.02
CA GLU A 69 16.48 -29.89 18.97
C GLU A 69 15.47 -31.08 18.93
N ASP A 70 15.61 -31.83 17.83
CA ASP A 70 15.56 -33.29 17.67
C ASP A 70 14.21 -34.06 17.60
N ALA A 71 14.22 -35.01 16.67
CA ALA A 71 13.51 -36.29 16.63
C ALA A 71 11.98 -36.32 16.48
N THR A 72 11.58 -36.66 15.26
CA THR A 72 10.65 -37.76 14.91
C THR A 72 9.40 -37.95 15.79
N GLY A 73 8.23 -37.65 15.23
CA GLY A 73 6.95 -38.04 15.82
C GLY A 73 5.82 -38.04 14.80
N SER A 74 5.66 -39.17 14.11
CA SER A 74 4.57 -39.50 13.19
C SER A 74 3.18 -39.11 13.72
N CYS A 75 2.42 -38.35 12.93
CA CYS A 75 0.96 -38.48 12.91
C CYS A 75 0.55 -38.97 11.50
N ASN A 76 -0.06 -40.14 11.46
CA ASN A 76 -0.67 -40.72 10.26
C ASN A 76 -1.75 -39.76 9.76
N VAL A 77 -1.48 -39.08 8.64
CA VAL A 77 -2.54 -38.56 7.77
C VAL A 77 -2.70 -39.61 6.69
N GLN A 78 -3.89 -40.20 6.61
CA GLN A 78 -4.27 -41.07 5.50
C GLN A 78 -4.09 -40.27 4.21
N GLU A 79 -3.30 -40.77 3.27
CA GLU A 79 -3.27 -40.31 1.88
C GLU A 79 -4.67 -40.56 1.28
N GLU A 80 -5.56 -39.59 1.41
CA GLU A 80 -6.59 -39.36 0.43
C GLU A 80 -5.90 -38.57 -0.69
N GLU A 81 -5.78 -39.15 -1.88
CA GLU A 81 -5.41 -38.43 -3.09
C GLU A 81 -6.49 -37.36 -3.33
N GLU A 82 -6.33 -36.19 -2.72
CA GLU A 82 -7.03 -34.99 -3.15
C GLU A 82 -6.44 -34.63 -4.51
N GLU A 83 -7.13 -35.01 -5.59
CA GLU A 83 -6.89 -34.44 -6.91
C GLU A 83 -6.86 -32.92 -6.76
N GLU A 84 -5.70 -32.31 -7.01
CA GLU A 84 -5.56 -30.85 -6.98
C GLU A 84 -6.68 -30.26 -7.85
N PRO A 85 -7.47 -29.30 -7.34
CA PRO A 85 -8.55 -28.72 -8.14
C PRO A 85 -7.95 -28.15 -9.42
N GLU A 86 -8.36 -28.69 -10.57
CA GLU A 86 -7.93 -28.25 -11.89
C GLU A 86 -8.24 -26.74 -12.00
N ILE A 87 -7.18 -25.93 -11.97
CA ILE A 87 -7.27 -24.48 -12.09
C ILE A 87 -7.79 -24.14 -13.48
N VAL A 88 -9.10 -23.90 -13.59
CA VAL A 88 -9.74 -23.45 -14.82
C VAL A 88 -9.26 -22.03 -15.11
N GLU A 89 -8.48 -21.86 -16.16
CA GLU A 89 -8.06 -20.54 -16.66
C GLU A 89 -9.32 -19.72 -16.97
N SER A 90 -9.43 -18.52 -16.39
CA SER A 90 -10.57 -17.63 -16.60
C SER A 90 -10.59 -17.12 -18.05
N ASP A 91 -11.56 -17.56 -18.85
CA ASP A 91 -11.82 -17.11 -20.23
C ASP A 91 -12.52 -15.73 -20.24
N ILE A 92 -11.86 -14.73 -19.65
CA ILE A 92 -12.31 -13.34 -19.61
C ILE A 92 -11.59 -12.52 -20.67
N GLU A 93 -12.35 -11.90 -21.57
CA GLU A 93 -11.81 -10.95 -22.55
C GLU A 93 -11.39 -9.66 -21.83
N LEU A 94 -10.09 -9.35 -21.81
CA LEU A 94 -9.57 -8.11 -21.24
C LEU A 94 -9.79 -6.95 -22.22
N ASP A 95 -10.35 -5.84 -21.74
CA ASP A 95 -10.51 -4.63 -22.54
C ASP A 95 -9.14 -3.96 -22.80
N GLU A 96 -8.75 -3.89 -24.07
CA GLU A 96 -7.48 -3.29 -24.51
C GLU A 96 -7.59 -1.76 -24.74
N SER A 97 -8.77 -1.15 -24.54
CA SER A 97 -9.02 0.26 -24.90
C SER A 97 -8.11 1.29 -24.20
N TYR A 98 -7.53 0.94 -23.05
CA TYR A 98 -6.63 1.78 -22.27
C TYR A 98 -5.15 1.36 -22.36
N VAL A 99 -4.80 0.41 -23.23
CA VAL A 99 -3.41 -0.04 -23.41
C VAL A 99 -2.66 0.98 -24.26
N VAL A 100 -1.57 1.52 -23.70
CA VAL A 100 -0.67 2.45 -24.40
C VAL A 100 0.51 1.67 -24.98
N GLU A 101 1.04 2.12 -26.12
CA GLU A 101 2.23 1.53 -26.74
C GLU A 101 3.46 1.63 -25.81
N PRO A 102 4.35 0.63 -25.85
CA PRO A 102 5.58 0.67 -25.07
C PRO A 102 6.48 1.82 -25.51
N ASP A 103 7.13 2.44 -24.53
CA ASP A 103 8.18 3.43 -24.78
C ASP A 103 9.43 2.76 -25.39
N ASN A 104 10.05 3.44 -26.36
CA ASN A 104 11.28 3.01 -27.04
C ASN A 104 12.44 3.98 -26.79
N ASP A 105 12.35 4.81 -25.74
CA ASP A 105 13.39 5.73 -25.35
C ASP A 105 14.65 5.03 -24.82
N PRO A 106 15.83 5.69 -24.90
CA PRO A 106 17.05 5.18 -24.27
C PRO A 106 16.87 4.96 -22.76
N PRO A 107 17.63 4.04 -22.16
CA PRO A 107 17.61 3.86 -20.71
C PRO A 107 17.82 5.19 -19.96
N GLN A 108 17.01 5.40 -18.92
CA GLN A 108 17.08 6.59 -18.08
C GLN A 108 18.46 6.74 -17.42
N LYS A 109 18.89 7.98 -17.20
CA LYS A 109 20.22 8.27 -16.67
C LYS A 109 20.25 8.02 -15.16
N MET A 110 20.97 6.99 -14.73
CA MET A 110 21.10 6.64 -13.31
C MET A 110 22.39 7.20 -12.67
N GLY A 111 22.47 7.14 -11.34
CA GLY A 111 23.67 7.43 -10.56
C GLY A 111 24.69 6.28 -10.58
N ASP A 112 25.90 6.54 -10.10
CA ASP A 112 26.93 5.52 -9.93
C ASP A 112 26.85 4.93 -8.51
N SER A 113 26.57 3.63 -8.43
CA SER A 113 26.45 2.89 -7.17
C SER A 113 27.78 2.72 -6.41
N SER A 114 28.91 3.07 -7.03
CA SER A 114 30.25 2.91 -6.46
C SER A 114 30.76 4.15 -5.73
N ILE A 115 30.04 5.28 -5.84
CA ILE A 115 30.46 6.57 -5.27
C ILE A 115 29.91 6.71 -3.85
N GLU A 116 30.78 7.07 -2.90
CA GLU A 116 30.38 7.36 -1.53
C GLU A 116 29.56 8.65 -1.47
N VAL A 117 28.41 8.61 -0.78
CA VAL A 117 27.57 9.79 -0.57
C VAL A 117 28.14 10.62 0.58
N THR A 118 28.76 11.75 0.25
CA THR A 118 29.21 12.73 1.24
C THR A 118 28.02 13.55 1.79
N ALA A 119 28.23 14.25 2.90
CA ALA A 119 27.21 15.15 3.47
C ALA A 119 26.82 16.28 2.50
N GLU A 120 27.76 16.75 1.68
CA GLU A 120 27.51 17.75 0.63
C GLU A 120 26.63 17.18 -0.48
N ASN A 121 26.93 15.96 -0.96
CA ASN A 121 26.13 15.27 -1.97
C ASN A 121 24.69 15.03 -1.45
N ARG A 122 24.54 14.67 -0.18
CA ARG A 122 23.22 14.50 0.45
C ARG A 122 22.43 15.81 0.46
N ASN A 123 23.05 16.92 0.82
CA ASN A 123 22.38 18.23 0.84
C ASN A 123 22.01 18.67 -0.59
N ALA A 124 22.92 18.53 -1.54
CA ALA A 124 22.67 18.84 -2.95
C ALA A 124 21.53 17.99 -3.54
N SER A 125 21.44 16.72 -3.16
CA SER A 125 20.33 15.85 -3.55
C SER A 125 18.99 16.34 -3.00
N GLN A 126 18.94 16.72 -1.73
CA GLN A 126 17.70 17.22 -1.11
C GLN A 126 17.26 18.54 -1.74
N GLU A 127 18.20 19.44 -2.04
CA GLU A 127 17.89 20.69 -2.75
C GLU A 127 17.32 20.42 -4.15
N ALA A 128 17.87 19.45 -4.87
CA ALA A 128 17.35 19.04 -6.18
C ALA A 128 15.94 18.39 -6.08
N GLU A 129 15.68 17.60 -5.05
CA GLU A 129 14.35 17.04 -4.78
C GLU A 129 13.31 18.14 -4.51
N ILE A 130 13.67 19.15 -3.71
CA ILE A 130 12.80 20.31 -3.45
C ILE A 130 12.52 21.09 -4.74
N GLN A 131 13.52 21.24 -5.63
CA GLN A 131 13.33 21.89 -6.93
C GLN A 131 12.41 21.08 -7.84
N ALA A 132 12.58 19.75 -7.89
CA ALA A 132 11.68 18.87 -8.62
C ALA A 132 10.23 18.99 -8.11
N MET A 133 10.05 18.98 -6.78
CA MET A 133 8.74 19.15 -6.16
C MET A 133 8.09 20.46 -6.62
N LYS A 134 8.82 21.58 -6.57
CA LYS A 134 8.32 22.88 -7.07
C LYS A 134 7.94 22.82 -8.55
N ALA A 135 8.78 22.23 -9.40
CA ALA A 135 8.50 22.11 -10.83
C ALA A 135 7.22 21.29 -11.09
N ILE A 136 6.92 20.28 -10.28
CA ILE A 136 5.70 19.47 -10.37
C ILE A 136 4.46 20.28 -9.94
N TYR A 137 4.49 20.89 -8.75
CA TYR A 137 3.29 21.48 -8.14
C TYR A 137 3.05 22.94 -8.52
N ASP A 138 4.10 23.74 -8.69
CA ASP A 138 3.97 25.18 -8.93
C ASP A 138 3.94 25.52 -10.43
N GLU A 139 4.69 24.77 -11.24
CA GLU A 139 4.92 25.11 -12.66
C GLU A 139 4.39 24.07 -13.66
N GLU A 140 3.96 22.88 -13.20
CA GLU A 140 3.54 21.72 -14.01
C GLU A 140 4.56 21.33 -15.11
N LYS A 141 5.84 21.63 -14.89
CA LYS A 141 6.94 21.36 -15.82
C LYS A 141 7.55 20.00 -15.54
N LEU A 142 6.91 18.96 -16.07
CA LEU A 142 7.32 17.57 -15.82
C LEU A 142 8.74 17.26 -16.32
N GLU A 143 9.16 17.81 -17.46
CA GLU A 143 10.52 17.57 -17.99
C GLU A 143 11.62 18.15 -17.09
N GLU A 144 11.42 19.37 -16.59
CA GLU A 144 12.33 20.03 -15.66
C GLU A 144 12.37 19.28 -14.31
N ALA A 145 11.23 18.78 -13.85
CA ALA A 145 11.16 17.93 -12.67
C ALA A 145 11.94 16.63 -12.83
N VAL A 146 11.83 15.96 -13.99
CA VAL A 146 12.60 14.75 -14.32
C VAL A 146 14.10 15.04 -14.32
N GLU A 147 14.53 16.18 -14.85
CA GLU A 147 15.94 16.59 -14.80
C GLU A 147 16.43 16.77 -13.35
N HIS A 148 15.66 17.47 -12.51
CA HIS A 148 16.00 17.67 -11.10
C HIS A 148 16.05 16.35 -10.31
N LEU A 149 15.09 15.44 -10.53
CA LEU A 149 15.11 14.10 -9.92
C LEU A 149 16.31 13.28 -10.40
N THR A 150 16.66 13.39 -11.68
CA THR A 150 17.86 12.75 -12.24
C THR A 150 19.13 13.26 -11.55
N VAL A 151 19.23 14.57 -11.29
CA VAL A 151 20.35 15.14 -10.53
C VAL A 151 20.38 14.60 -9.10
N ALA A 152 19.23 14.54 -8.43
CA ALA A 152 19.12 13.99 -7.08
C ALA A 152 19.61 12.53 -7.04
N ILE A 153 19.15 11.68 -7.95
CA ILE A 153 19.56 10.26 -8.04
C ILE A 153 21.06 10.10 -8.25
N ARG A 154 21.69 10.99 -9.03
CA ARG A 154 23.16 10.93 -9.23
C ARG A 154 23.95 11.31 -7.99
N GLN A 155 23.40 12.17 -7.14
CA GLN A 155 24.03 12.60 -5.89
C GLN A 155 23.74 11.62 -4.75
N PHE A 156 22.58 10.96 -4.81
CA PHE A 156 22.12 9.99 -3.83
C PHE A 156 22.38 8.56 -4.32
N CYS A 157 23.61 8.08 -4.12
CA CYS A 157 23.92 6.67 -4.29
C CYS A 157 23.24 5.86 -3.17
N LEU A 158 22.15 5.16 -3.51
CA LEU A 158 21.61 4.09 -2.68
C LEU A 158 22.54 2.87 -2.79
N THR A 159 23.22 2.55 -1.70
CA THR A 159 23.83 1.25 -1.49
C THR A 159 22.73 0.19 -1.38
N LEU A 160 22.16 -0.27 -2.51
CA LEU A 160 21.42 -1.53 -2.58
C LEU A 160 22.39 -2.71 -2.66
N ASN A 161 23.34 -2.78 -1.72
CA ASN A 161 24.18 -3.95 -1.46
C ASN A 161 24.96 -3.72 -0.15
N GLN A 162 24.35 -4.11 0.97
CA GLN A 162 25.10 -4.74 2.05
C GLN A 162 24.59 -6.20 2.15
N PRO A 163 25.50 -7.17 2.36
CA PRO A 163 25.21 -8.60 2.23
C PRO A 163 24.16 -9.10 3.24
#